data_AF-A0A2K8SH11-F1
#
_entry.id   AF-A0A2K8SH11-F1
#
_cell.length_a   1.000
_cell.length_b   1.000
_cell.length_c   1.000
_cell.angle_alpha   90.00
_cell.angle_beta   90.00
_cell.angle_gamma   90.00
#
_symmetry.space_group_name_H-M   'P 1'
#
loop_
_entity.id
_entity.type
_entity.pdbx_description
1 polymer ?
#
loop_
_entity_poly.entity_id
_entity_poly.type
_entity_poly.pdbx_seq_one_letter_code
_entity_poly.pdbx_strand_id
1 'polypeptide(L)'
;MITEEDLAQQFTLIIEQAHPRAWKLLQYCYIKVLNSKSKGACIPHAKYIRIYCPDRLIAAVVAEKNLLIEVAEYLGIVEVVCVNATNLLHDPKSQIKKIYPKLWLDLQWIVTQKPEL
;
A
#
# COMPACT_ATOMS: atom_id res chain seq x y z
N MET A 1 -7.28 -0.57 -21.04
CA MET A 1 -7.77 -1.26 -19.84
C MET A 1 -6.93 -0.74 -18.68
N ILE A 2 -7.52 -0.12 -17.67
CA ILE A 2 -6.76 0.42 -16.53
C ILE A 2 -6.24 -0.74 -15.69
N THR A 3 -4.93 -0.82 -15.51
CA THR A 3 -4.25 -1.88 -14.74
C THR A 3 -4.24 -1.57 -13.24
N GLU A 4 -3.82 -2.55 -12.42
CA GLU A 4 -3.63 -2.34 -10.98
C GLU A 4 -2.51 -1.31 -10.72
N GLU A 5 -1.46 -1.35 -11.55
CA GLU A 5 -0.35 -0.41 -11.54
C GLU A 5 -0.79 1.02 -11.89
N ASP A 6 -1.64 1.19 -12.91
CA ASP A 6 -2.17 2.52 -13.28
C ASP A 6 -2.97 3.16 -12.13
N LEU A 7 -3.76 2.37 -11.40
CA LEU A 7 -4.50 2.85 -10.24
C LEU A 7 -3.60 3.20 -9.06
N ALA A 8 -2.57 2.40 -8.81
CA ALA A 8 -1.58 2.71 -7.79
C ALA A 8 -0.86 4.04 -8.11
N GLN A 9 -0.54 4.27 -9.39
CA GLN A 9 0.06 5.52 -9.85
C GLN A 9 -0.89 6.71 -9.69
N GLN A 10 -2.15 6.58 -10.09
CA GLN A 10 -3.15 7.65 -9.92
C GLN A 10 -3.38 7.99 -8.45
N PHE A 11 -3.51 6.98 -7.59
CA PHE A 11 -3.62 7.17 -6.14
C PHE A 11 -2.43 7.95 -5.58
N THR A 12 -1.22 7.55 -5.98
CA THR A 12 0.02 8.21 -5.56
C THR A 12 0.08 9.66 -6.04
N LEU A 13 -0.27 9.91 -7.30
CA LEU A 13 -0.26 11.24 -7.91
C LEU A 13 -1.22 12.20 -7.22
N ILE A 14 -2.44 11.74 -6.90
CA ILE A 14 -3.43 12.56 -6.19
C ILE A 14 -2.91 12.94 -4.81
N ILE A 15 -2.30 12.00 -4.07
CA ILE A 15 -1.76 12.27 -2.73
C ILE A 15 -0.56 13.21 -2.80
N GLU A 16 0.34 13.02 -3.76
CA GLU A 16 1.47 13.90 -3.98
C GLU A 16 1.04 15.35 -4.25
N GLN A 17 0.03 15.54 -5.09
CA GLN A 17 -0.44 16.88 -5.50
C GLN A 17 -1.34 17.55 -4.44
N ALA A 18 -2.29 16.81 -3.88
CA ALA A 18 -3.32 17.37 -3.00
C ALA A 18 -2.97 17.29 -1.51
N HIS A 19 -2.11 16.35 -1.11
CA HIS A 19 -1.84 16.05 0.30
C HIS A 19 -0.34 15.88 0.60
N PRO A 20 0.48 16.95 0.50
CA PRO A 20 1.93 16.87 0.65
C PRO A 20 2.40 16.29 1.99
N ARG A 21 1.61 16.45 3.07
CA ARG A 21 1.90 15.88 4.39
C ARG A 21 1.81 14.35 4.38
N ALA A 22 0.74 13.81 3.80
CA ALA A 22 0.57 12.36 3.64
C ALA A 22 1.64 11.81 2.66
N TRP A 23 1.96 12.56 1.60
CA TRP A 23 2.98 12.16 0.64
C TRP A 23 4.37 11.97 1.26
N LYS A 24 4.78 12.86 2.18
CA LYS A 24 6.04 12.73 2.92
C LYS A 24 6.18 11.40 3.66
N LEU A 25 5.07 10.79 4.05
CA LEU A 25 5.04 9.46 4.66
C LEU A 25 5.03 8.36 3.60
N LEU A 26 4.16 8.48 2.60
CA LEU A 26 3.92 7.44 1.60
C LEU A 26 5.07 7.24 0.61
N GLN A 27 5.91 8.25 0.37
CA GLN A 27 7.11 8.10 -0.48
C GLN A 27 8.09 7.03 0.04
N TYR A 28 8.00 6.68 1.34
CA TYR A 28 8.77 5.61 1.97
C TYR A 28 7.98 4.30 2.12
N CYS A 29 6.77 4.22 1.57
CA CYS A 29 5.93 3.03 1.57
C CYS A 29 5.86 2.44 0.16
N TYR A 30 5.51 1.15 0.08
CA TYR A 30 5.20 0.49 -1.18
C TYR A 30 3.69 0.30 -1.31
N ILE A 31 3.12 0.81 -2.40
CA ILE A 31 1.68 0.80 -2.64
C ILE A 31 1.35 -0.23 -3.71
N LYS A 32 0.36 -1.09 -3.44
CA LYS A 32 -0.09 -2.11 -4.38
C LYS A 32 -1.60 -2.22 -4.40
N VAL A 33 -2.19 -2.13 -5.59
CA VAL A 33 -3.60 -2.45 -5.80
C VAL A 33 -3.74 -3.96 -6.03
N LEU A 34 -4.77 -4.55 -5.45
CA LEU A 34 -5.12 -5.96 -5.56
C LEU A 34 -6.58 -6.05 -6.00
N ASN A 35 -6.85 -6.88 -7.00
CA ASN A 35 -8.22 -7.27 -7.32
C ASN A 35 -8.65 -8.48 -6.48
N SER A 36 -9.90 -8.46 -5.99
CA SER A 36 -10.53 -9.67 -5.47
C SER A 36 -10.72 -10.66 -6.62
N LYS A 37 -9.92 -11.73 -6.59
CA LYS A 37 -10.04 -12.87 -7.52
C LYS A 37 -10.98 -13.95 -7.00
N SER A 38 -11.61 -13.74 -5.83
CA SER A 38 -12.43 -14.78 -5.20
C SER A 38 -13.77 -14.94 -5.92
N LYS A 39 -14.10 -16.17 -6.31
CA LYS A 39 -15.38 -16.61 -6.91
C LYS A 39 -16.61 -16.49 -5.96
N GLY A 40 -16.57 -15.60 -4.98
CA GLY A 40 -17.62 -15.42 -3.97
C GLY A 40 -17.63 -14.03 -3.32
N ALA A 41 -16.92 -13.05 -3.89
CA ALA A 41 -17.03 -11.67 -3.40
C ALA A 41 -18.41 -11.11 -3.78
N CYS A 42 -19.11 -10.48 -2.82
CA CYS A 42 -20.37 -9.78 -3.06
C CYS A 42 -20.25 -8.68 -4.12
N ILE A 43 -19.04 -8.15 -4.33
CA ILE A 43 -18.73 -7.15 -5.35
C ILE A 43 -17.73 -7.77 -6.34
N PRO A 44 -18.16 -8.15 -7.55
CA PRO A 44 -17.27 -8.58 -8.61
C PRO A 44 -16.22 -7.50 -8.90
N HIS A 45 -14.95 -7.90 -9.03
CA HIS A 45 -13.84 -6.99 -9.34
C HIS A 45 -13.57 -5.88 -8.30
N ALA A 46 -13.96 -6.08 -7.03
CA ALA A 46 -13.58 -5.18 -5.96
C ALA A 46 -12.05 -5.01 -5.91
N LYS A 47 -11.62 -3.75 -5.83
CA LYS A 47 -10.22 -3.34 -5.76
C LYS A 47 -9.87 -2.93 -4.35
N TYR A 48 -8.68 -3.33 -3.91
CA TYR A 48 -8.15 -3.10 -2.59
C TYR A 48 -6.77 -2.49 -2.74
N ILE A 49 -6.43 -1.52 -1.90
CA ILE A 49 -5.07 -0.99 -1.86
C ILE A 49 -4.37 -1.48 -0.59
N ARG A 50 -3.19 -2.04 -0.76
CA ARG A 50 -2.27 -2.36 0.33
C ARG A 50 -1.13 -1.38 0.31
N ILE A 51 -0.93 -0.73 1.46
CA ILE A 51 0.15 0.21 1.69
C ILE A 51 1.09 -0.45 2.68
N TYR A 52 2.25 -0.89 2.18
CA TYR A 52 3.29 -1.51 3.00
C TYR A 52 4.24 -0.43 3.49
N CYS A 53 4.36 -0.25 4.80
CA CYS A 53 5.18 0.79 5.39
C CYS A 53 6.19 0.20 6.39
N PRO A 54 7.37 0.82 6.53
CA PRO A 54 8.30 0.49 7.63
C PRO A 54 7.64 0.68 9.00
N ASP A 55 8.04 -0.13 9.97
CA ASP A 55 7.50 -0.09 11.35
C ASP A 55 7.44 1.32 11.95
N ARG A 56 8.53 2.08 11.81
CA ARG A 56 8.63 3.46 12.30
C ARG A 56 7.60 4.44 11.72
N LEU A 57 7.03 4.15 10.55
CA LEU A 57 6.09 5.03 9.85
C LEU A 57 4.63 4.57 9.98
N ILE A 58 4.38 3.33 10.42
CA ILE A 58 3.03 2.77 10.33
C ILE A 58 2.02 3.54 11.17
N ALA A 59 2.39 4.01 12.36
CA ALA A 59 1.49 4.78 13.21
C ALA A 59 1.10 6.11 12.54
N ALA A 60 2.05 6.80 11.91
CA ALA A 60 1.80 8.04 11.19
C ALA A 60 0.94 7.83 9.95
N VAL A 61 1.18 6.76 9.19
CA VAL A 61 0.38 6.43 8.00
C VAL A 61 -1.04 6.01 8.39
N VAL A 62 -1.21 5.28 9.49
CA VAL A 62 -2.53 4.92 10.02
C VAL A 62 -3.29 6.15 10.52
N ALA A 63 -2.61 7.18 11.01
CA ALA A 63 -3.25 8.45 11.38
C ALA A 63 -3.87 9.16 10.16
N GLU A 64 -3.28 9.01 8.98
CA GLU A 64 -3.80 9.55 7.71
C GLU A 64 -4.85 8.63 7.04
N LYS A 65 -5.25 7.51 7.68
CA LYS A 65 -6.08 6.47 7.05
C LYS A 65 -7.39 6.99 6.45
N ASN A 66 -8.07 7.93 7.11
CA ASN A 66 -9.34 8.47 6.60
C ASN A 66 -9.14 9.21 5.26
N LEU A 67 -8.09 10.01 5.16
CA LEU A 67 -7.71 10.69 3.92
C LEU A 67 -7.37 9.68 2.82
N LEU A 68 -6.61 8.64 3.16
CA LEU A 68 -6.27 7.58 2.21
C LEU A 68 -7.52 6.85 1.69
N ILE A 69 -8.51 6.63 2.56
CA ILE A 69 -9.80 6.04 2.17
C ILE A 69 -10.55 6.96 1.23
N GLU A 70 -10.64 8.26 1.52
CA GLU A 70 -11.33 9.22 0.66
C GLU A 70 -10.74 9.27 -0.76
N VAL A 71 -9.41 9.30 -0.87
CA VAL A 71 -8.73 9.23 -2.18
C VAL A 71 -8.95 7.89 -2.88
N ALA A 72 -8.98 6.79 -2.12
CA ALA A 72 -9.23 5.47 -2.67
C ALA A 72 -10.67 5.33 -3.21
N GLU A 73 -11.66 5.86 -2.49
CA GLU A 73 -13.07 5.88 -2.89
C GLU A 73 -13.27 6.66 -4.19
N TYR A 74 -12.59 7.79 -4.37
CA TYR A 74 -12.58 8.55 -5.62
C TYR A 74 -12.11 7.71 -6.83
N LEU A 75 -11.21 6.76 -6.61
CA LEU A 75 -10.70 5.83 -7.63
C LEU A 75 -11.50 4.52 -7.75
N GLY A 76 -12.61 4.40 -7.02
CA GLY A 76 -13.43 3.18 -6.99
C GLY A 76 -12.75 1.99 -6.30
N ILE A 77 -11.83 2.26 -5.36
CA ILE A 77 -11.16 1.26 -4.52
C ILE A 77 -11.97 1.11 -3.24
N VAL A 78 -12.26 -0.13 -2.86
CA VAL A 78 -13.21 -0.48 -1.79
C VAL A 78 -12.57 -0.42 -0.40
N GLU A 79 -11.26 -0.66 -0.30
CA GLU A 79 -10.60 -0.73 1.01
C GLU A 79 -9.12 -0.35 0.93
N VAL A 80 -8.66 0.33 2.00
CA VAL A 80 -7.26 0.69 2.25
C VAL A 80 -6.74 -0.09 3.46
N VAL A 81 -5.70 -0.89 3.25
CA VAL A 81 -5.04 -1.67 4.30
C VAL A 81 -3.60 -1.24 4.44
N CYS A 82 -3.24 -0.72 5.62
CA CYS A 82 -1.87 -0.43 6.01
C CYS A 82 -1.21 -1.69 6.59
N VAL A 83 -0.05 -2.06 6.09
CA VAL A 83 0.67 -3.27 6.49
C VAL A 83 2.07 -2.90 6.97
N ASN A 84 2.47 -3.45 8.12
CA ASN A 84 3.83 -3.31 8.62
C ASN A 84 4.78 -4.20 7.82
N ALA A 85 5.55 -3.60 6.91
CA ALA A 85 6.50 -4.30 6.07
C ALA A 85 7.62 -4.94 6.91
N THR A 86 8.08 -4.26 7.96
CA THR A 86 9.12 -4.77 8.84
C THR A 86 8.67 -6.06 9.52
N ASN A 87 7.48 -6.08 10.13
CA ASN A 87 6.96 -7.28 10.78
C ASN A 87 6.69 -8.40 9.76
N LEU A 88 6.16 -8.05 8.58
CA LEU A 88 5.88 -9.02 7.52
C LEU A 88 7.14 -9.73 6.99
N LEU A 89 8.28 -9.04 6.98
CA LEU A 89 9.56 -9.60 6.55
C LEU A 89 10.22 -10.46 7.64
N HIS A 90 10.02 -10.11 8.91
CA HIS A 90 10.59 -10.83 10.05
C HIS A 90 9.71 -11.98 10.55
N ASP A 91 8.44 -12.04 10.14
CA ASP A 91 7.55 -13.13 10.52
C ASP A 91 8.05 -14.47 9.91
N PRO A 92 8.45 -15.46 10.74
CA PRO A 92 8.95 -16.74 10.26
C PRO A 92 7.90 -17.56 9.51
N LYS A 93 6.60 -17.26 9.70
CA LYS A 93 5.49 -17.91 8.98
C LYS A 93 5.15 -17.19 7.67
N SER A 94 5.76 -16.02 7.41
CA SER A 94 5.55 -15.27 6.18
C SER A 94 6.05 -16.05 4.97
N GLN A 95 5.15 -16.34 4.04
CA GLN A 95 5.49 -17.01 2.79
C GLN A 95 5.82 -16.03 1.66
N ILE A 96 5.89 -14.72 1.95
CA ILE A 96 6.01 -13.67 0.93
C ILE A 96 7.24 -13.84 0.04
N LYS A 97 8.37 -14.28 0.61
CA LYS A 97 9.61 -14.55 -0.14
C LYS A 97 9.42 -15.65 -1.21
N LYS A 98 8.61 -16.66 -0.89
CA LYS A 98 8.35 -17.81 -1.78
C LYS A 98 7.27 -17.48 -2.81
N ILE A 99 6.18 -16.85 -2.39
CA ILE A 99 5.01 -16.59 -3.25
C ILE A 99 5.22 -15.34 -4.13
N TYR A 100 5.85 -14.30 -3.60
CA TYR A 100 6.04 -13.01 -4.26
C TYR A 100 7.48 -12.49 -4.08
N PRO A 101 8.48 -13.13 -4.70
CA PRO A 101 9.90 -12.79 -4.49
C PRO A 101 10.25 -11.34 -4.87
N LYS A 102 9.63 -10.80 -5.92
CA LYS A 102 9.81 -9.38 -6.32
C LYS A 102 9.29 -8.43 -5.24
N LEU A 103 8.07 -8.67 -4.75
CA LEU A 103 7.50 -7.87 -3.66
C LEU A 103 8.38 -7.97 -2.40
N TRP A 104 8.90 -9.15 -2.08
CA TRP A 104 9.80 -9.31 -0.95
C TRP A 104 11.05 -8.41 -1.06
N LEU A 105 11.66 -8.30 -2.25
CA LEU A 105 12.77 -7.39 -2.50
C LEU A 105 12.36 -5.92 -2.36
N ASP A 106 11.22 -5.53 -2.94
CA ASP A 106 10.68 -4.17 -2.83
C ASP A 106 10.44 -3.79 -1.35
N LEU A 107 9.92 -4.72 -0.55
CA LEU A 107 9.71 -4.52 0.87
C LEU A 107 11.02 -4.41 1.65
N GLN A 108 12.03 -5.22 1.32
CA GLN A 108 13.35 -5.08 1.93
C GLN A 108 13.94 -3.70 1.66
N TRP A 109 13.81 -3.21 0.41
CA TRP A 109 14.28 -1.89 0.03
C TRP A 109 13.67 -0.80 0.91
N ILE A 110 12.33 -0.70 1.00
CA ILE A 110 11.68 0.35 1.80
C ILE A 110 11.99 0.27 3.29
N VAL A 111 12.18 -0.94 3.84
CA VAL A 111 12.50 -1.12 5.27
C VAL A 111 13.94 -0.70 5.57
N THR A 112 14.87 -0.90 4.63
CA THR A 112 16.28 -0.52 4.81
C THR A 112 16.56 0.96 4.57
N GLN A 113 15.71 1.67 3.83
CA GLN A 113 15.84 3.12 3.67
C GLN A 113 15.82 3.80 5.04
N LYS A 114 16.67 4.81 5.26
CA LYS A 114 16.58 5.71 6.39
C LYS A 114 15.98 7.02 5.86
N PRO A 115 14.87 7.53 6.42
CA PRO A 115 14.35 8.83 6.04
C PRO A 115 15.34 9.83 6.63
N GLU A 116 15.86 10.71 5.80
CA GLU A 116 16.51 11.93 6.29
C GLU A 116 15.38 12.81 6.85
N LEU A 117 15.15 12.68 8.16
CA LEU A 117 14.21 13.50 8.93
C LEU A 117 14.91 14.77 9.42
#